data_AF-A0A8B6EVQ3-F1
#
_entry.id   AF-A0A8B6EVQ3-F1
#
_cell.length_a   1.000
_cell.length_b   1.000
_cell.length_c   1.000
_cell.angle_alpha   90.00
_cell.angle_beta   90.00
_cell.angle_gamma   90.00
#
_symmetry.space_group_name_H-M   'P 1'
#
loop_
_entity.id
_entity.type
_entity.pdbx_description
1 polymer ?
#
loop_
_entity_poly.entity_id
_entity_poly.type
_entity_poly.pdbx_seq_one_letter_code
_entity_poly.pdbx_strand_id
1 'polypeptide(L)'
;MNFHLYYVTSCENDNCSNAIDVPLISKLNAPLKAELDISILTAQLKELIKHEVQVSVSKANKDLVENIVDTNVKTAVDELKTYSNITMAAYKEEIKETIAKPAFLAFVQTDKLFSGSDILKFEDVRLNQGNTYNPKIGKFTATRSGLYHISCSLMGTSGSAVTFQINKNDKLFMNGYATNSGWATHSVSLVMYLERDDQIYVKHRTSRIETVHGDKVSYFSGVFFAIMSKQKSESMTLS
;
A
#
# COMPACT_ATOMS: atom_id res chain seq x y z
N MET A 1 2.82 -117.27 15.08
CA MET A 1 2.44 -115.83 15.25
C MET A 1 3.72 -114.97 15.25
N ASN A 2 3.78 -113.74 14.74
CA ASN A 2 3.13 -113.46 13.48
C ASN A 2 4.09 -113.99 12.44
N PHE A 3 3.76 -115.11 11.82
CA PHE A 3 3.34 -114.90 10.45
C PHE A 3 4.57 -114.62 9.55
N HIS A 4 4.96 -115.65 8.80
CA HIS A 4 5.60 -115.62 7.47
C HIS A 4 7.01 -115.00 7.38
N LEU A 5 8.13 -115.76 7.45
CA LEU A 5 8.69 -116.86 6.60
C LEU A 5 9.43 -116.31 5.35
N TYR A 6 10.63 -116.76 4.95
CA TYR A 6 11.14 -118.14 4.86
C TYR A 6 12.67 -118.25 4.97
N TYR A 7 13.08 -119.28 5.73
CA TYR A 7 14.20 -120.24 5.61
C TYR A 7 15.64 -119.84 5.24
N VAL A 8 16.50 -120.30 6.16
CA VAL A 8 17.86 -120.85 5.99
C VAL A 8 17.81 -122.19 5.23
N THR A 9 18.75 -122.40 4.30
CA THR A 9 19.51 -123.64 4.04
C THR A 9 20.56 -123.26 3.00
N SER A 10 21.82 -123.67 3.01
CA SER A 10 22.70 -124.42 3.92
C SER A 10 24.01 -124.46 3.14
N CYS A 11 25.16 -124.43 3.79
CA CYS A 11 26.31 -125.25 3.39
C CYS A 11 27.25 -125.30 4.59
N GLU A 12 27.06 -126.36 5.39
CA GLU A 12 28.13 -126.96 6.16
C GLU A 12 28.91 -127.89 5.22
N ASN A 13 30.23 -127.77 5.25
CA ASN A 13 31.24 -128.65 4.65
C ASN A 13 31.35 -128.66 3.12
N ASP A 14 32.04 -127.65 2.58
CA ASP A 14 33.33 -127.82 1.89
C ASP A 14 33.73 -126.47 1.27
N ASN A 15 35.01 -126.11 1.42
CA ASN A 15 35.70 -125.09 0.63
C ASN A 15 34.95 -123.76 0.35
N CYS A 16 35.24 -122.73 1.15
CA CYS A 16 35.07 -121.35 0.73
C CYS A 16 35.74 -121.13 -0.64
N SER A 17 35.01 -120.60 -1.63
CA SER A 17 35.62 -119.95 -2.79
C SER A 17 34.71 -118.86 -3.31
N ASN A 18 35.15 -117.62 -3.09
CA ASN A 18 34.66 -116.34 -3.62
C ASN A 18 33.63 -115.59 -2.77
N ALA A 19 33.96 -115.32 -1.51
CA ALA A 19 33.45 -114.14 -0.84
C ALA A 19 34.12 -112.90 -1.47
N ILE A 20 33.34 -112.09 -2.19
CA ILE A 20 33.76 -110.75 -2.61
C ILE A 20 33.43 -109.81 -1.45
N ASP A 21 34.46 -109.44 -0.70
CA ASP A 21 34.38 -108.41 0.34
C ASP A 21 34.27 -107.05 -0.35
N VAL A 22 33.09 -106.42 -0.29
CA VAL A 22 32.91 -105.02 -0.70
C VAL A 22 33.01 -104.17 0.56
N PRO A 23 33.99 -103.25 0.68
CA PRO A 23 34.18 -102.52 1.92
C PRO A 23 32.99 -101.61 2.19
N LEU A 24 32.46 -101.72 3.41
CA LEU A 24 31.46 -100.82 3.97
C LEU A 24 31.84 -99.37 3.68
N ILE A 25 31.01 -98.67 2.90
CA ILE A 25 31.07 -97.22 2.74
C ILE A 25 30.66 -96.61 4.09
N SER A 26 31.64 -96.41 4.96
CA SER A 26 31.50 -95.91 6.34
C SER A 26 31.44 -94.38 6.44
N LYS A 27 31.00 -93.69 5.38
CA LYS A 27 30.94 -92.22 5.39
C LYS A 27 29.79 -91.70 4.54
N LEU A 28 28.56 -91.76 5.06
CA LEU A 28 27.54 -90.78 4.71
C LEU A 28 26.46 -90.65 5.80
N ASN A 29 26.88 -90.49 7.05
CA ASN A 29 26.04 -89.87 8.09
C ASN A 29 26.53 -88.42 8.29
N ALA A 30 26.31 -87.58 7.29
CA ALA A 30 26.36 -86.14 7.50
C ALA A 30 24.90 -85.67 7.65
N PRO A 31 24.39 -85.42 8.86
CA PRO A 31 23.17 -84.65 8.98
C PRO A 31 23.46 -83.27 8.36
N LEU A 32 22.68 -82.87 7.35
CA LEU A 32 22.63 -81.46 6.93
C LEU A 32 22.05 -80.68 8.11
N LYS A 33 22.93 -80.26 9.02
CA LYS A 33 22.61 -79.38 10.12
C LYS A 33 22.87 -77.97 9.59
N ALA A 34 21.82 -77.34 9.06
CA ALA A 34 21.86 -75.89 8.86
C ALA A 34 21.99 -75.28 10.27
N GLU A 35 23.22 -74.97 10.68
CA GLU A 35 23.46 -74.34 11.96
C GLU A 35 23.00 -72.88 11.86
N LEU A 36 21.88 -72.59 12.51
CA LEU A 36 21.32 -71.25 12.59
C LEU A 36 22.22 -70.40 13.51
N ASP A 37 23.01 -69.50 12.92
CA ASP A 37 23.86 -68.59 13.69
C ASP A 37 23.03 -67.42 14.26
N ILE A 38 22.62 -67.58 15.52
CA ILE A 38 21.83 -66.59 16.26
C ILE A 38 22.61 -65.27 16.42
N SER A 39 23.94 -65.29 16.43
CA SER A 39 24.75 -64.08 16.60
C SER A 39 24.67 -63.15 15.39
N ILE A 40 24.71 -63.73 14.18
CA ILE A 40 24.58 -63.01 12.91
C ILE A 40 23.17 -62.43 12.79
N LEU A 41 22.14 -63.23 13.09
CA LEU A 41 20.75 -62.76 13.05
C LEU A 41 20.51 -61.61 14.05
N THR A 42 21.10 -61.69 15.23
CA THR A 42 21.01 -60.62 16.25
C THR A 42 21.70 -59.33 15.78
N ALA A 43 22.84 -59.44 15.10
CA ALA A 43 23.55 -58.28 14.55
C ALA A 43 22.76 -57.60 13.41
N GLN A 44 22.19 -58.39 12.49
CA GLN A 44 21.36 -57.89 11.40
C GLN A 44 20.07 -57.23 11.92
N LEU A 45 19.43 -57.84 12.91
CA LEU A 45 18.24 -57.28 13.53
C LEU A 45 18.55 -55.94 14.23
N LYS A 46 19.70 -55.82 14.91
CA LYS A 46 20.13 -54.56 15.51
C LYS A 46 20.35 -53.45 14.47
N GLU A 47 20.98 -53.76 13.33
CA GLU A 47 21.17 -52.76 12.28
C GLU A 47 19.86 -52.38 11.57
N LEU A 48 18.95 -53.33 11.35
CA LEU A 48 17.61 -53.03 10.83
C LEU A 48 16.82 -52.11 11.77
N ILE A 49 16.77 -52.44 13.06
CA ILE A 49 16.09 -51.61 14.07
C ILE A 49 16.72 -50.21 14.12
N LYS A 50 18.05 -50.12 14.16
CA LYS A 50 18.77 -48.85 14.17
C LYS A 50 18.45 -48.01 12.93
N HIS A 51 18.40 -48.63 11.76
CA HIS A 51 18.04 -47.97 10.51
C HIS A 51 16.58 -47.48 10.51
N GLU A 52 15.61 -48.34 10.85
CA GLU A 52 14.19 -47.95 10.91
C GLU A 52 13.93 -46.84 11.93
N VAL A 53 14.59 -46.90 13.08
CA VAL A 53 14.54 -45.85 14.09
C VAL A 53 15.15 -44.55 13.56
N GLN A 54 16.33 -44.60 12.93
CA GLN A 54 16.96 -43.41 12.34
C GLN A 54 16.08 -42.75 11.27
N VAL A 55 15.49 -43.55 10.37
CA VAL A 55 14.61 -43.06 9.31
C VAL A 55 13.36 -42.41 9.90
N SER A 56 12.73 -43.07 10.86
CA SER A 56 11.50 -42.58 11.51
C SER A 56 11.76 -41.28 12.27
N VAL A 57 12.87 -41.20 13.01
CA VAL A 57 13.29 -39.99 13.74
C VAL A 57 13.65 -38.86 12.78
N SER A 58 14.40 -39.15 11.70
CA SER A 58 14.76 -38.13 10.71
C SER A 58 13.55 -37.52 10.03
N LYS A 59 12.56 -38.36 9.68
CA LYS A 59 11.29 -37.90 9.09
C LYS A 59 10.50 -37.03 10.08
N ALA A 60 10.30 -37.50 11.31
CA ALA A 60 9.59 -36.74 12.33
C ALA A 60 10.27 -35.39 12.62
N ASN A 61 11.61 -35.37 12.70
CA ASN A 61 12.37 -34.14 12.89
C ASN A 61 12.18 -33.17 11.73
N LYS A 62 12.21 -33.66 10.49
CA LYS A 62 11.98 -32.83 9.30
C LYS A 62 10.57 -32.22 9.30
N ASP A 63 9.55 -33.04 9.56
CA ASP A 63 8.16 -32.59 9.59
C ASP A 63 7.92 -31.56 10.71
N LEU A 64 8.56 -31.74 11.87
CA LEU A 64 8.49 -30.77 12.98
C LEU A 64 9.16 -29.44 12.61
N VAL A 65 10.34 -29.49 12.00
CA VAL A 65 11.09 -28.29 11.58
C VAL A 65 10.30 -27.50 10.53
N GLU A 66 9.77 -28.17 9.50
CA GLU A 66 8.99 -27.49 8.45
C GLU A 66 7.75 -26.80 9.01
N ASN A 67 6.97 -27.48 9.87
CA ASN A 67 5.76 -26.89 10.45
C ASN A 67 6.03 -25.68 11.36
N ILE A 68 7.08 -25.74 12.19
CA ILE A 68 7.43 -24.65 13.13
C ILE A 68 7.95 -23.44 12.36
N VAL A 69 8.83 -23.66 11.39
CA VAL A 69 9.42 -22.59 10.58
C VAL A 69 8.33 -21.90 9.75
N ASP A 70 7.49 -22.65 9.05
CA ASP A 70 6.46 -22.05 8.20
C ASP A 70 5.41 -21.28 8.99
N THR A 71 4.92 -21.81 10.11
CA THR A 71 3.81 -21.18 10.83
C THR A 71 4.22 -19.88 11.50
N ASN A 72 5.36 -19.86 12.19
CA ASN A 72 5.80 -18.68 12.93
C ASN A 72 6.32 -17.58 12.01
N VAL A 73 7.10 -17.95 10.98
CA VAL A 73 7.63 -16.98 10.02
C VAL A 73 6.50 -16.40 9.18
N LYS A 74 5.54 -17.21 8.73
CA LYS A 74 4.41 -16.73 7.94
C LYS A 74 3.54 -15.76 8.73
N THR A 75 3.22 -16.09 9.98
CA THR A 75 2.46 -15.20 10.88
C THR A 75 3.17 -13.86 11.04
N ALA A 76 4.46 -13.87 11.38
CA ALA A 76 5.24 -12.65 11.55
C ALA A 76 5.35 -11.82 10.27
N VAL A 77 5.51 -12.48 9.11
CA VAL A 77 5.54 -11.82 7.80
C VAL A 77 4.19 -11.17 7.47
N ASP A 78 3.08 -11.84 7.75
CA ASP A 78 1.74 -11.30 7.47
C ASP A 78 1.37 -10.14 8.42
N GLU A 79 1.80 -10.20 9.68
CA GLU A 79 1.71 -9.06 10.61
C GLU A 79 2.54 -7.87 10.12
N LEU A 80 3.79 -8.10 9.69
CA LEU A 80 4.65 -7.05 9.14
C LEU A 80 4.08 -6.42 7.87
N LYS A 81 3.52 -7.23 6.95
CA LYS A 81 2.82 -6.73 5.76
C LYS A 81 1.62 -5.87 6.15
N THR A 82 0.85 -6.32 7.14
CA THR A 82 -0.33 -5.60 7.62
C THR A 82 0.07 -4.24 8.19
N TYR A 83 1.08 -4.22 9.07
CA TYR A 83 1.62 -2.98 9.64
C TYR A 83 2.15 -2.03 8.55
N SER A 84 2.91 -2.56 7.59
CA SER A 84 3.43 -1.79 6.45
C SER A 84 2.31 -1.16 5.64
N ASN A 85 1.27 -1.93 5.29
CA ASN A 85 0.15 -1.44 4.50
C ASN A 85 -0.64 -0.34 5.21
N ILE A 86 -0.90 -0.51 6.52
CA ILE A 86 -1.59 0.50 7.33
C ILE A 86 -0.76 1.79 7.39
N THR A 87 0.54 1.66 7.65
CA THR A 87 1.46 2.80 7.75
C THR A 87 1.54 3.56 6.41
N MET A 88 1.67 2.84 5.29
CA MET A 88 1.72 3.43 3.95
C MET A 88 0.40 4.10 3.56
N ALA A 89 -0.75 3.56 3.96
CA ALA A 89 -2.04 4.18 3.72
C ALA A 89 -2.17 5.53 4.46
N ALA A 90 -1.73 5.59 5.72
CA ALA A 90 -1.74 6.82 6.51
C ALA A 90 -0.83 7.90 5.89
N TYR A 91 0.43 7.57 5.57
CA TYR A 91 1.35 8.50 4.90
C TYR A 91 0.85 8.95 3.54
N LYS A 92 0.18 8.08 2.78
CA LYS A 92 -0.37 8.44 1.47
C LYS A 92 -1.44 9.51 1.57
N GLU A 93 -2.35 9.43 2.55
CA GLU A 93 -3.37 10.47 2.75
C GLU A 93 -2.74 11.78 3.27
N GLU A 94 -1.73 11.72 4.14
CA GLU A 94 -1.00 12.91 4.61
C GLU A 94 -0.22 13.62 3.48
N ILE A 95 0.46 12.85 2.63
CA ILE A 95 1.20 13.38 1.48
C ILE A 95 0.22 13.94 0.44
N LYS A 96 -0.95 13.33 0.25
CA LYS A 96 -1.98 13.78 -0.69
C LYS A 96 -2.46 15.20 -0.40
N GLU A 97 -2.63 15.56 0.87
CA GLU A 97 -2.93 16.95 1.27
C GLU A 97 -1.74 17.89 1.02
N THR A 98 -0.52 17.41 1.24
CA THR A 98 0.71 18.19 1.04
C THR A 98 1.06 18.42 -0.44
N ILE A 99 0.71 17.49 -1.33
CA ILE A 99 0.94 17.60 -2.79
C ILE A 99 -0.25 18.20 -3.54
N ALA A 100 -1.43 18.28 -2.90
CA ALA A 100 -2.63 18.81 -3.52
C ALA A 100 -2.33 20.19 -4.11
N LYS A 101 -2.53 20.34 -5.42
CA LYS A 101 -2.37 21.63 -6.09
C LYS A 101 -3.53 22.52 -5.64
N PRO A 102 -3.26 23.64 -4.95
CA PRO A 102 -4.32 24.52 -4.49
C PRO A 102 -5.21 24.99 -5.63
N ALA A 103 -6.52 24.91 -5.44
CA ALA A 103 -7.47 25.46 -6.39
C ALA A 103 -8.76 25.80 -5.67
N PHE A 104 -9.38 26.92 -6.01
CA PHE A 104 -10.70 27.27 -5.51
C PHE A 104 -11.53 27.98 -6.57
N LEU A 105 -12.85 27.84 -6.44
CA LEU A 105 -13.85 28.57 -7.19
C LEU A 105 -15.04 28.83 -6.26
N ALA A 106 -15.36 30.10 -6.05
CA ALA A 106 -16.43 30.51 -5.18
C ALA A 106 -17.25 31.64 -5.82
N PHE A 107 -18.54 31.68 -5.51
CA PHE A 107 -19.51 32.63 -6.05
C PHE A 107 -20.22 33.40 -4.95
N VAL A 108 -20.70 34.58 -5.30
CA VAL A 108 -21.68 35.31 -4.49
C VAL A 108 -23.05 34.66 -4.68
N GLN A 109 -23.66 34.17 -3.60
CA GLN A 109 -24.93 33.43 -3.67
C GLN A 109 -26.15 34.35 -3.79
N THR A 110 -26.22 35.36 -2.93
CA THR A 110 -27.28 36.37 -2.87
C THR A 110 -26.65 37.75 -2.98
N ASP A 111 -27.40 38.74 -3.44
CA ASP A 111 -26.91 40.12 -3.51
C ASP A 111 -26.25 40.55 -2.19
N LYS A 112 -25.08 41.19 -2.29
CA LYS A 112 -24.27 41.62 -1.15
C LYS A 112 -24.12 43.12 -1.15
N LEU A 113 -24.52 43.75 -0.05
CA LEU A 113 -24.07 45.10 0.25
C LEU A 113 -22.55 45.07 0.43
N PHE A 114 -21.87 46.01 -0.21
CA PHE A 114 -20.44 46.10 -0.26
C PHE A 114 -20.04 47.55 -0.04
N SER A 115 -19.37 47.82 1.07
CA SER A 115 -19.18 49.19 1.55
C SER A 115 -17.89 49.36 2.33
N GLY A 116 -17.49 50.62 2.53
CA GLY A 116 -16.33 50.98 3.36
C GLY A 116 -15.08 50.14 3.05
N SER A 117 -14.65 49.36 4.03
CA SER A 117 -13.49 48.47 3.96
C SER A 117 -13.84 46.98 3.96
N ASP A 118 -15.07 46.64 3.59
CA ASP A 118 -15.57 45.25 3.60
C ASP A 118 -14.71 44.35 2.72
N ILE A 119 -14.49 43.11 3.18
CA ILE A 119 -13.95 42.02 2.37
C ILE A 119 -15.14 41.24 1.82
N LEU A 120 -15.20 41.11 0.50
CA LEU A 120 -16.28 40.38 -0.15
C LEU A 120 -16.12 38.88 0.11
N LYS A 121 -17.19 38.26 0.63
CA LYS A 121 -17.26 36.83 0.89
C LYS A 121 -18.01 36.17 -0.25
N PHE A 122 -17.44 35.09 -0.77
CA PHE A 122 -18.04 34.28 -1.84
C PHE A 122 -18.46 32.97 -1.19
N GLU A 123 -19.72 32.88 -0.76
CA GLU A 123 -20.17 31.80 0.12
C GLU A 123 -20.52 30.50 -0.62
N ASP A 124 -20.86 30.56 -1.91
CA ASP A 124 -21.11 29.35 -2.73
C ASP A 124 -19.78 28.82 -3.27
N VAL A 125 -19.10 28.01 -2.47
CA VAL A 125 -17.80 27.39 -2.80
C VAL A 125 -18.04 26.09 -3.58
N ARG A 126 -17.64 26.08 -4.86
CA ARG A 126 -17.79 24.93 -5.79
C ARG A 126 -16.55 24.05 -5.86
N LEU A 127 -15.38 24.64 -5.63
CA LEU A 127 -14.10 23.95 -5.58
C LEU A 127 -13.27 24.57 -4.46
N ASN A 128 -12.59 23.75 -3.66
CA ASN A 128 -11.66 24.20 -2.63
C ASN A 128 -10.56 23.15 -2.34
N GLN A 129 -9.85 22.76 -3.40
CA GLN A 129 -8.74 21.83 -3.30
C GLN A 129 -7.63 22.41 -2.41
N GLY A 130 -7.20 21.61 -1.43
CA GLY A 130 -6.20 22.03 -0.43
C GLY A 130 -6.75 22.98 0.63
N ASN A 131 -8.09 23.15 0.72
CA ASN A 131 -8.77 23.98 1.71
C ASN A 131 -8.19 25.40 1.83
N THR A 132 -7.92 26.00 0.68
CA THR A 132 -7.13 27.25 0.56
C THR A 132 -7.99 28.51 0.60
N TYR A 133 -9.28 28.41 0.31
CA TYR A 133 -10.23 29.52 0.42
C TYR A 133 -11.10 29.38 1.67
N ASN A 134 -11.21 30.45 2.45
CA ASN A 134 -12.08 30.52 3.62
C ASN A 134 -13.29 31.44 3.35
N PRO A 135 -14.50 30.88 3.10
CA PRO A 135 -15.68 31.67 2.77
C PRO A 135 -16.17 32.54 3.93
N LYS A 136 -15.83 32.22 5.19
CA LYS A 136 -16.26 33.02 6.35
C LYS A 136 -15.59 34.38 6.39
N ILE A 137 -14.38 34.49 5.83
CA ILE A 137 -13.58 35.72 5.83
C ILE A 137 -13.28 36.26 4.43
N GLY A 138 -13.64 35.52 3.37
CA GLY A 138 -13.48 35.98 1.99
C GLY A 138 -12.05 35.90 1.45
N LYS A 139 -11.16 35.13 2.11
CA LYS A 139 -9.73 35.10 1.80
C LYS A 139 -9.27 33.77 1.25
N PHE A 140 -8.49 33.82 0.17
CA PHE A 140 -7.63 32.74 -0.27
C PHE A 140 -6.27 32.84 0.45
N THR A 141 -5.72 31.72 0.88
CA THR A 141 -4.37 31.61 1.48
C THR A 141 -3.56 30.58 0.71
N ALA A 142 -2.40 30.98 0.20
CA ALA A 142 -1.51 30.10 -0.54
C ALA A 142 -0.86 29.09 0.42
N THR A 143 -1.18 27.79 0.30
CA THR A 143 -0.55 26.75 1.14
C THR A 143 0.86 26.36 0.69
N ARG A 144 1.32 26.88 -0.44
CA ARG A 144 2.66 26.65 -1.00
C ARG A 144 3.12 27.81 -1.87
N SER A 145 4.43 28.02 -1.95
CA SER A 145 5.00 29.05 -2.81
C SER A 145 4.98 28.63 -4.29
N GLY A 146 4.69 29.58 -5.18
CA GLY A 146 4.71 29.37 -6.64
C GLY A 146 3.91 30.40 -7.42
N LEU A 147 3.71 30.11 -8.71
CA LEU A 147 2.83 30.88 -9.58
C LEU A 147 1.38 30.44 -9.44
N TYR A 148 0.50 31.42 -9.32
CA TYR A 148 -0.93 31.26 -9.25
C TYR A 148 -1.60 32.04 -10.37
N HIS A 149 -2.63 31.46 -10.96
CA HIS A 149 -3.61 32.19 -11.73
C HIS A 149 -4.78 32.53 -10.82
N ILE A 150 -5.12 33.81 -10.72
CA ILE A 150 -6.22 34.33 -9.91
C ILE A 150 -7.20 35.04 -10.84
N SER A 151 -8.50 34.72 -10.75
CA SER A 151 -9.54 35.37 -11.55
C SER A 151 -10.67 35.87 -10.65
N CYS A 152 -11.18 37.05 -10.96
CA CYS A 152 -12.31 37.64 -10.26
C CYS A 152 -13.22 38.34 -11.26
N SER A 153 -14.52 38.17 -11.14
CA SER A 153 -15.53 38.87 -11.93
C SER A 153 -16.61 39.36 -11.00
N LEU A 154 -16.83 40.67 -10.95
CA LEU A 154 -17.89 41.28 -10.14
C LEU A 154 -18.87 42.02 -11.02
N MET A 155 -20.15 41.72 -10.82
CA MET A 155 -21.26 42.42 -11.44
C MET A 155 -22.00 43.25 -10.39
N GLY A 156 -22.37 44.48 -10.73
CA GLY A 156 -23.30 45.26 -9.91
C GLY A 156 -24.74 44.87 -10.18
N THR A 157 -25.62 44.99 -9.19
CA THR A 157 -27.06 44.94 -9.48
C THR A 157 -27.47 46.12 -10.36
N SER A 158 -28.62 46.02 -11.03
CA SER A 158 -29.12 47.11 -11.88
C SER A 158 -29.14 48.45 -11.14
N GLY A 159 -28.36 49.42 -11.64
CA GLY A 159 -28.24 50.76 -11.05
C GLY A 159 -27.17 50.91 -9.96
N SER A 160 -26.48 49.83 -9.58
CA SER A 160 -25.34 49.87 -8.66
C SER A 160 -24.02 49.76 -9.42
N ALA A 161 -23.08 50.64 -9.12
CA ALA A 161 -21.68 50.42 -9.46
C ALA A 161 -21.08 49.38 -8.50
N VAL A 162 -19.93 48.81 -8.86
CA VAL A 162 -19.11 47.99 -7.94
C VAL A 162 -17.65 48.41 -8.06
N THR A 163 -17.10 48.84 -6.94
CA THR A 163 -15.81 49.48 -6.84
C THR A 163 -14.96 48.71 -5.84
N PHE A 164 -13.97 47.98 -6.34
CA PHE A 164 -13.22 47.02 -5.55
C PHE A 164 -11.72 47.10 -5.80
N GLN A 165 -10.98 46.41 -4.95
CA GLN A 165 -9.56 46.14 -5.12
C GLN A 165 -9.26 44.68 -4.80
N ILE A 166 -8.26 44.13 -5.49
CA ILE A 166 -7.61 42.88 -5.10
C ILE A 166 -6.44 43.26 -4.18
N ASN A 167 -6.41 42.64 -3.01
CA ASN A 167 -5.32 42.80 -2.04
C ASN A 167 -4.41 41.58 -2.04
N LYS A 168 -3.11 41.82 -1.82
CA LYS A 168 -2.12 40.82 -1.40
C LYS A 168 -1.56 41.23 -0.04
N ASN A 169 -1.73 40.39 0.98
CA ASN A 169 -1.24 40.65 2.35
C ASN A 169 -1.53 42.07 2.83
N ASP A 170 -2.78 42.50 2.71
CA ASP A 170 -3.27 43.84 3.10
C ASP A 170 -2.78 45.03 2.27
N LYS A 171 -1.95 44.80 1.26
CA LYS A 171 -1.55 45.81 0.28
C LYS A 171 -2.44 45.73 -0.95
N LEU A 172 -2.84 46.90 -1.45
CA LEU A 172 -3.49 47.04 -2.74
C LEU A 172 -2.59 46.44 -3.83
N PHE A 173 -3.12 45.51 -4.61
CA PHE A 173 -2.46 44.95 -5.78
C PHE A 173 -3.05 45.51 -7.08
N MET A 174 -4.39 45.56 -7.19
CA MET A 174 -5.08 46.08 -8.37
C MET A 174 -6.45 46.67 -8.02
N ASN A 175 -6.88 47.69 -8.76
CA ASN A 175 -8.22 48.26 -8.68
C ASN A 175 -9.15 47.65 -9.73
N GLY A 176 -10.43 47.52 -9.39
CA GLY A 176 -11.52 47.18 -10.29
C GLY A 176 -12.67 48.19 -10.19
N TYR A 177 -13.48 48.24 -11.25
CA TYR A 177 -14.66 49.10 -11.33
C TYR A 177 -15.65 48.57 -12.37
N ALA A 178 -16.85 48.21 -11.94
CA ALA A 178 -18.03 48.03 -12.78
C ALA A 178 -18.93 49.26 -12.64
N THR A 179 -19.40 49.81 -13.75
CA THR A 179 -20.25 51.01 -13.76
C THR A 179 -21.64 50.68 -13.20
N ASN A 180 -22.47 51.69 -12.95
CA ASN A 180 -23.87 51.50 -12.54
C ASN A 180 -24.84 51.31 -13.72
N SER A 181 -24.32 51.06 -14.92
CA SER A 181 -25.14 50.92 -16.13
C SER A 181 -25.64 49.49 -16.29
N GLY A 182 -26.89 49.25 -15.90
CA GLY A 182 -27.52 47.93 -16.00
C GLY A 182 -26.74 46.87 -15.22
N TRP A 183 -26.40 45.76 -15.89
CA TRP A 183 -25.69 44.60 -15.34
C TRP A 183 -24.19 44.63 -15.64
N ALA A 184 -23.57 45.82 -15.53
CA ALA A 184 -22.16 46.00 -15.85
C ALA A 184 -21.27 45.10 -14.98
N THR A 185 -20.25 44.52 -15.61
CA THR A 185 -19.33 43.56 -15.00
C THR A 185 -17.90 43.99 -15.24
N HIS A 186 -17.04 43.81 -14.23
CA HIS A 186 -15.60 43.94 -14.38
C HIS A 186 -14.94 42.61 -14.06
N SER A 187 -14.16 42.10 -15.01
CA SER A 187 -13.41 40.85 -14.88
C SER A 187 -11.92 41.12 -14.90
N VAL A 188 -11.18 40.42 -14.04
CA VAL A 188 -9.73 40.49 -13.93
C VAL A 188 -9.16 39.08 -13.88
N SER A 189 -8.03 38.89 -14.56
CA SER A 189 -7.26 37.65 -14.59
C SER A 189 -5.79 38.00 -14.35
N LEU A 190 -5.20 37.47 -13.29
CA LEU A 190 -3.85 37.75 -12.83
C LEU A 190 -3.01 36.47 -12.83
N VAL A 191 -1.77 36.58 -13.28
CA VAL A 191 -0.74 35.58 -12.99
C VAL A 191 0.23 36.22 -12.00
N MET A 192 0.35 35.63 -10.81
CA MET A 192 1.16 36.22 -9.75
C MET A 192 1.92 35.18 -8.94
N TYR A 193 3.10 35.56 -8.48
CA TYR A 193 3.87 34.78 -7.53
C TYR A 193 3.34 34.99 -6.12
N LEU A 194 3.02 33.89 -5.44
CA LEU A 194 2.63 33.86 -4.04
C LEU A 194 3.65 33.04 -3.25
N GLU A 195 4.03 33.55 -2.09
CA GLU A 195 4.72 32.80 -1.06
C GLU A 195 3.70 32.01 -0.24
N ARG A 196 4.16 30.95 0.42
CA ARG A 196 3.34 30.26 1.42
C ARG A 196 2.80 31.29 2.42
N ASP A 197 1.53 31.13 2.77
CA ASP A 197 0.75 31.96 3.67
C ASP A 197 0.37 33.35 3.12
N ASP A 198 0.75 33.69 1.89
CA ASP A 198 0.23 34.88 1.22
C ASP A 198 -1.30 34.81 1.10
N GLN A 199 -1.97 35.90 1.42
CA GLN A 199 -3.41 36.03 1.36
C GLN A 199 -3.85 36.92 0.20
N ILE A 200 -4.81 36.43 -0.59
CA ILE A 200 -5.47 37.19 -1.66
C ILE A 200 -6.95 37.31 -1.38
N TYR A 201 -7.49 38.51 -1.52
CA TYR A 201 -8.91 38.77 -1.28
C TYR A 201 -9.39 40.03 -1.98
N VAL A 202 -10.71 40.12 -2.13
CA VAL A 202 -11.41 41.25 -2.75
C VAL A 202 -11.94 42.16 -1.66
N LYS A 203 -11.60 43.45 -1.74
CA LYS A 203 -11.98 44.46 -0.74
C LYS A 203 -12.66 45.64 -1.41
N HIS A 204 -13.64 46.24 -0.75
CA HIS A 204 -14.24 47.48 -1.21
C HIS A 204 -13.23 48.63 -1.09
N ARG A 205 -13.32 49.65 -1.98
CA ARG A 205 -12.36 50.76 -2.01
C ARG A 205 -12.98 52.15 -1.96
N THR A 206 -14.26 52.28 -1.61
CA THR A 206 -14.93 53.58 -1.50
C THR A 206 -15.71 53.73 -0.20
N SER A 207 -16.24 54.93 0.06
CA SER A 207 -17.14 55.18 1.18
C SER A 207 -18.63 54.96 0.84
N ARG A 208 -18.96 54.65 -0.43
CA ARG A 208 -20.34 54.43 -0.87
C ARG A 208 -20.80 53.04 -0.44
N ILE A 209 -22.12 52.87 -0.38
CA ILE A 209 -22.74 51.55 -0.31
C ILE A 209 -23.08 51.16 -1.74
N GLU A 210 -22.54 50.04 -2.16
CA GLU A 210 -22.75 49.42 -3.46
C GLU A 210 -23.33 48.01 -3.25
N THR A 211 -23.93 47.44 -4.28
CA THR A 211 -24.51 46.11 -4.23
C THR A 211 -23.91 45.23 -5.32
N VAL A 212 -23.18 44.19 -4.89
CA VAL A 212 -22.66 43.14 -5.77
C VAL A 212 -23.78 42.15 -6.05
N HIS A 213 -23.99 41.84 -7.33
CA HIS A 213 -25.03 40.91 -7.75
C HIS A 213 -24.67 39.46 -7.39
N GLY A 214 -25.63 38.77 -6.76
CA GLY A 214 -25.59 37.35 -6.44
C GLY A 214 -25.95 36.47 -7.64
N ASP A 215 -26.72 35.42 -7.41
CA ASP A 215 -27.14 34.45 -8.44
C ASP A 215 -25.99 33.83 -9.25
N LYS A 216 -24.81 33.73 -8.62
CA LYS A 216 -23.61 33.09 -9.17
C LYS A 216 -23.05 33.75 -10.44
N VAL A 217 -23.36 35.03 -10.66
CA VAL A 217 -22.72 35.82 -11.74
C VAL A 217 -21.41 36.47 -11.31
N SER A 218 -21.25 36.72 -10.01
CA SER A 218 -20.02 37.26 -9.42
C SER A 218 -19.20 36.13 -8.79
N TYR A 219 -17.93 36.02 -9.15
CA TYR A 219 -17.08 34.91 -8.74
C TYR A 219 -15.64 35.33 -8.41
N PHE A 220 -14.98 34.50 -7.62
CA PHE A 220 -13.56 34.56 -7.31
C PHE A 220 -12.97 33.16 -7.39
N SER A 221 -11.87 33.02 -8.11
CA SER A 221 -11.20 31.75 -8.30
C SER A 221 -9.69 31.91 -8.32
N GLY A 222 -9.02 30.80 -8.05
CA GLY A 222 -7.58 30.74 -8.14
C GLY A 222 -7.11 29.31 -8.28
N VAL A 223 -6.01 29.12 -9.01
CA VAL A 223 -5.39 27.81 -9.22
C VAL A 223 -3.88 27.93 -9.19
N PHE A 224 -3.24 26.99 -8.50
CA PHE A 224 -1.81 26.82 -8.54
C PHE A 224 -1.38 26.38 -9.94
N PHE A 225 -0.54 27.20 -10.56
CA PHE A 225 -0.10 26.99 -11.92
C PHE A 225 1.20 26.19 -11.97
N ALA A 226 2.25 26.67 -11.29
CA ALA A 226 3.57 26.05 -11.32
C ALA A 226 4.43 26.41 -10.10
N ILE A 227 5.38 25.53 -9.77
CA ILE A 227 6.47 25.87 -8.83
C ILE A 227 7.41 26.82 -9.55
N MET A 228 7.76 27.93 -8.90
CA MET A 228 8.73 28.89 -9.43
C MET A 228 9.59 29.41 -8.26
N SER A 229 10.85 29.73 -8.50
CA SER A 229 11.64 30.52 -7.56
C SER A 229 11.29 32.00 -7.74
N LYS A 230 11.18 32.74 -6.63
CA LYS A 230 10.90 34.18 -6.69
C LYS A 230 11.97 34.88 -7.51
N GLN A 231 11.59 35.48 -8.64
CA GLN A 231 12.50 36.39 -9.34
C GLN A 231 12.63 37.67 -8.52
N LYS A 232 13.87 38.12 -8.31
CA LYS A 232 14.17 39.37 -7.62
C LYS A 232 13.63 40.49 -8.51
N SER A 233 12.58 41.20 -8.09
CA SER A 233 12.05 42.33 -8.86
C SER A 233 13.09 43.44 -8.85
N GLU A 234 13.72 43.70 -9.99
CA GLU A 234 14.41 44.97 -10.22
C GLU A 234 13.36 46.08 -10.17
N SER A 235 13.53 46.98 -9.20
CA SER A 235 12.70 48.17 -9.08
C SER A 235 12.89 49.03 -10.33
N MET A 236 11.91 49.02 -11.24
CA MET A 236 11.74 50.12 -12.18
C MET A 236 11.28 51.34 -11.38
N THR A 237 12.25 52.11 -10.88
CA THR A 237 12.04 53.52 -10.62
C THR A 237 11.84 54.22 -11.95
N LEU A 238 10.59 54.51 -12.30
CA LEU A 238 10.28 55.49 -13.34
C LEU A 238 10.54 56.87 -12.73
N SER A 239 11.64 57.49 -13.15
CA SER A 239 11.97 58.91 -12.96
C SER A 239 11.05 59.80 -13.78
#